data_AF-A0A3M1VYL5-F1
#
_entry.id   AF-A0A3M1VYL5-F1
#
_cell.length_a   1.000
_cell.length_b   1.000
_cell.length_c   1.000
_cell.angle_alpha   90.00
_cell.angle_beta   90.00
_cell.angle_gamma   90.00
#
_symmetry.space_group_name_H-M   'P 1'
#
loop_
_entity.id
_entity.type
_entity.pdbx_description
1 polymer ?
#
loop_
_entity_poly.entity_id
_entity_poly.type
_entity_poly.pdbx_seq_one_letter_code
_entity_poly.pdbx_strand_id
1 'polypeptide(L)' 'MDEPFIEQLRQYEGKWVAIYETETERQIVGSGDDAVEAKRDAEKNGYTEVVLFGVPRFDAVFIPVA' A
#
# COMPACT_ATOMS: atom_id res chain seq x y z
N MET A 1 1.81 15.00 -2.63
CA MET A 1 1.31 13.78 -1.97
C MET A 1 0.06 14.22 -1.24
N ASP A 2 -1.10 13.83 -1.74
CA ASP A 2 -2.39 14.38 -1.31
C ASP A 2 -2.78 13.80 0.07
N GLU A 3 -3.07 14.67 1.03
CA GLU A 3 -3.57 14.31 2.38
C GLU A 3 -4.61 13.18 2.43
N PRO A 4 -5.63 13.11 1.54
CA PRO A 4 -6.62 12.01 1.57
C PRO A 4 -6.03 10.62 1.30
N PHE A 5 -4.94 10.52 0.53
CA PHE A 5 -4.31 9.23 0.22
C PHE A 5 -3.52 8.69 1.43
N ILE A 6 -2.89 9.58 2.20
CA ILE A 6 -2.15 9.20 3.41
C ILE A 6 -3.10 8.65 4.48
N GLU A 7 -4.28 9.23 4.64
CA GLU A 7 -5.29 8.70 5.57
C GLU A 7 -5.81 7.32 5.17
N GLN A 8 -5.91 7.02 3.87
CA GLN A 8 -6.25 5.66 3.40
C GLN A 8 -5.14 4.67 3.75
N LEU A 9 -3.86 5.06 3.60
CA LEU A 9 -2.73 4.20 3.95
C LEU A 9 -2.68 3.85 5.43
N ARG A 10 -3.15 4.72 6.34
CA ARG A 10 -3.21 4.40 7.79
C ARG A 10 -4.01 3.13 8.09
N GLN A 11 -5.04 2.83 7.30
CA GLN A 11 -5.86 1.63 7.50
C GLN A 11 -5.11 0.34 7.18
N TYR A 12 -4.00 0.44 6.45
CA TYR A 12 -3.17 -0.67 6.03
C TYR A 12 -1.83 -0.70 6.77
N GLU A 13 -1.74 -0.06 7.93
CA GLU A 13 -0.54 -0.06 8.76
C GLU A 13 0.04 -1.47 8.94
N GLY A 14 1.33 -1.63 8.64
CA GLY A 14 2.04 -2.91 8.77
C GLY A 14 1.66 -3.96 7.73
N LYS A 15 0.89 -3.59 6.70
CA LYS A 15 0.51 -4.45 5.57
C LYS A 15 1.17 -3.99 4.28
N TRP A 16 1.06 -4.84 3.26
CA TRP A 16 1.35 -4.49 1.88
C TRP A 16 0.08 -4.05 1.16
N VAL A 17 0.20 -3.02 0.33
CA VAL A 17 -0.87 -2.54 -0.53
C VAL A 17 -0.43 -2.53 -1.99
N ALA A 18 -1.38 -2.81 -2.87
CA ALA A 18 -1.25 -2.64 -4.31
C ALA A 18 -1.93 -1.33 -4.71
N ILE A 19 -1.16 -0.45 -5.34
CA ILE A 19 -1.58 0.89 -5.73
C ILE A 19 -1.68 0.92 -7.25
N TYR A 20 -2.88 1.20 -7.75
CA TYR A 20 -3.08 1.57 -9.14
C TYR A 20 -2.84 3.07 -9.26
N GLU A 21 -1.89 3.45 -10.11
CA GLU A 21 -1.53 4.84 -10.36
C GLU A 21 -1.64 5.15 -11.85
N THR A 22 -2.39 6.19 -12.16
CA THR A 22 -2.49 6.81 -13.49
C THR A 22 -2.01 8.26 -13.41
N GLU A 23 -1.97 8.97 -14.54
CA GLU A 23 -1.57 10.39 -14.57
C GLU A 23 -2.48 11.29 -13.71
N THR A 24 -3.70 10.86 -13.40
CA THR A 24 -4.73 11.67 -12.73
C THR A 24 -5.27 11.08 -11.44
N GLU A 25 -5.00 9.81 -11.15
CA GLU A 25 -5.59 9.10 -10.01
C GLU A 25 -4.63 8.10 -9.41
N ARG A 26 -4.61 8.04 -8.08
CA ARG A 26 -3.90 7.02 -7.30
C ARG A 26 -4.86 6.38 -6.31
N GLN A 27 -5.02 5.06 -6.40
CA GLN A 27 -5.96 4.31 -5.59
C GLN A 27 -5.34 3.01 -5.08
N ILE A 28 -5.68 2.61 -3.86
CA ILE A 28 -5.37 1.29 -3.33
C ILE A 28 -6.39 0.29 -3.89
N VAL A 29 -5.92 -0.74 -4.58
CA VAL A 29 -6.74 -1.72 -5.30
C VAL A 29 -6.56 -3.16 -4.81
N GLY A 30 -5.65 -3.36 -3.86
CA GLY A 30 -5.45 -4.64 -3.18
C GLY A 30 -4.62 -4.48 -1.91
N SER A 31 -4.72 -5.44 -0.99
CA SER A 31 -3.92 -5.47 0.24
C SER A 31 -3.61 -6.90 0.68
N GLY A 32 -2.56 -7.06 1.49
CA GLY A 32 -2.14 -8.36 2.01
C GLY A 32 -1.06 -8.24 3.09
N ASP A 33 -0.74 -9.34 3.75
CA ASP A 33 0.34 -9.35 4.75
C ASP A 33 1.73 -9.31 4.10
N ASP A 34 1.82 -9.68 2.82
CA ASP A 34 3.01 -9.55 1.98
C ASP A 34 2.70 -9.02 0.57
N ALA A 35 3.77 -8.73 -0.19
CA ALA A 35 3.69 -8.17 -1.54
C ALA A 35 2.96 -9.09 -2.54
N VAL A 36 3.07 -10.41 -2.36
CA VAL A 36 2.44 -11.40 -3.25
C VAL A 36 0.94 -11.45 -3.00
N GLU A 37 0.53 -11.43 -1.73
CA GLU A 37 -0.88 -11.36 -1.35
C GLU A 37 -1.54 -10.08 -1.85
N ALA A 38 -0.91 -8.92 -1.63
CA ALA A 38 -1.41 -7.63 -2.09
C ALA A 38 -1.57 -7.60 -3.62
N LYS A 39 -0.61 -8.17 -4.36
CA LYS A 39 -0.69 -8.30 -5.81
C LYS A 39 -1.84 -9.22 -6.23
N ARG A 40 -1.96 -10.39 -5.60
CA ARG A 40 -3.00 -11.37 -5.92
C ARG A 40 -4.39 -10.85 -5.64
N ASP A 41 -4.54 -10.03 -4.60
CA ASP A 41 -5.79 -9.35 -4.28
C ASP A 41 -6.14 -8.32 -5.35
N ALA A 42 -5.18 -7.52 -5.80
CA ALA A 42 -5.36 -6.59 -6.92
C ALA A 42 -5.72 -7.29 -8.24
N GLU A 43 -5.08 -8.42 -8.54
CA GLU A 43 -5.37 -9.21 -9.75
C GLU A 43 -6.81 -9.78 -9.72
N LYS A 44 -7.33 -10.19 -8.56
CA LYS A 44 -8.74 -10.59 -8.41
C LYS A 44 -9.71 -9.45 -8.71
N ASN A 45 -9.29 -8.22 -8.42
CA ASN A 45 -10.05 -7.00 -8.71
C ASN A 45 -9.85 -6.49 -10.15
N GLY A 46 -9.09 -7.22 -11.00
CA GLY A 46 -8.87 -6.87 -12.40
C GLY A 46 -7.68 -5.95 -12.66
N TYR A 47 -6.84 -5.70 -11.65
CA TYR A 47 -5.66 -4.83 -11.77
C TYR A 47 -4.39 -5.68 -11.90
N THR A 48 -3.81 -5.69 -13.10
CA THR A 48 -2.56 -6.41 -13.41
C THR A 48 -1.30 -5.54 -13.29
N GLU A 49 -1.44 -4.23 -13.49
CA GLU A 49 -0.34 -3.26 -13.41
C GLU A 49 -0.52 -2.40 -12.16
N VAL A 50 0.20 -2.74 -11.11
CA VAL A 50 0.13 -2.08 -9.80
C VAL A 50 1.51 -1.85 -9.21
N VAL A 51 1.65 -0.77 -8.45
CA VAL A 51 2.81 -0.49 -7.62
C VAL A 51 2.59 -1.13 -6.25
N LEU A 52 3.54 -1.94 -5.78
CA LEU A 52 3.48 -2.56 -4.46
C LEU A 52 4.18 -1.69 -3.44
N PHE A 53 3.51 -1.43 -2.32
CA PHE A 53 4.03 -0.60 -1.25
C PHE A 53 3.79 -1.25 0.11
N GLY A 54 4.86 -1.44 0.88
CA GLY A 54 4.78 -1.87 2.28
C GLY A 54 4.50 -0.66 3.17
N VAL A 55 3.34 -0.64 3.82
CA VAL A 55 2.97 0.45 4.72
C VAL A 55 3.71 0.25 6.04
N PRO A 56 4.62 1.15 6.41
CA PRO A 56 5.32 1.05 7.68
C PRO A 56 4.34 1.21 8.84
N ARG A 57 4.67 0.62 9.98
CA ARG A 57 3.95 0.93 11.22
C ARG A 57 4.26 2.37 11.64
N PHE A 58 3.23 3.16 11.85
CA PHE A 58 3.28 4.52 12.38
C PHE A 58 3.74 4.55 13.83
N ASP A 59 3.48 3.48 14.59
CA ASP A 59 4.00 3.30 15.96
C ASP A 59 5.42 2.68 16.03
N ALA A 60 6.12 2.51 14.90
CA ALA A 60 7.50 2.05 14.92
C ALA A 60 8.42 3.15 15.44
N VAL A 61 8.79 3.05 16.73
CA VAL A 61 9.90 3.82 17.30
C VAL A 61 11.15 3.54 16.46
N PHE A 62 11.64 4.55 15.74
CA PHE A 62 12.91 4.46 15.04
C PHE A 62 14.03 4.32 16.07
N ILE A 63 14.61 3.13 16.18
CA ILE A 63 15.82 2.89 16.98
C ILE A 63 17.01 2.96 16.02
N PRO A 64 17.82 4.04 16.04
CA PRO A 64 19.06 4.06 15.29
C PRO A 64 20.00 3.01 15.87
N VAL A 65 20.40 2.04 15.04
CA VAL A 65 21.48 1.12 15.36
C VAL A 65 22.79 1.87 15.07
N ALA A 66 23.54 2.16 16.14
CA ALA A 66 24.86 2.78 16.09
C ALA A 66 25.94 1.82 15.59
#